data_AF-A0A838Z5X7-F1
#
_entry.id   AF-A0A838Z5X7-F1
#
_cell.length_a   1.000
_cell.length_b   1.000
_cell.length_c   1.000
_cell.angle_alpha   90.00
_cell.angle_beta   90.00
_cell.angle_gamma   90.00
#
_symmetry.space_group_name_H-M   'P 1'
#
loop_
_entity.id
_entity.type
_entity.pdbx_description
1 polymer ?
#
loop_
_entity_poly.entity_id
_entity_poly.type
_entity_poly.pdbx_seq_one_letter_code
_entity_poly.pdbx_strand_id
1 'polypeptide(L)'
;MKTFVLLSALVALPLCIIGQELYNPSKDYKYFIREAKIADNNETKIVINNRGDTTLVAHYKTQNSMNNTVQEFTKVFKGTPFFKNGWYKGTMSSEGAKEVPFLMAYNIEKSVVYVVENAETDAVVVRPEEFTIEGHTFRKYENIFLETLHMRRENILLKGYNCVLSTRQVDKTGYEAQGGEFAYDGEFTKYQKYFTIQEDMLRVVPLGKKALQIFPKGKRPLLEQFVRTKNINLKTENGLIEVFKYYDSLIAL
;
A
#
# COMPACT_ATOMS: atom_id res chain seq x y z
N MET A 1 -38.97 -47.52 11.72
CA MET A 1 -38.21 -46.65 12.64
C MET A 1 -36.79 -47.14 12.78
N LYS A 2 -35.83 -46.56 12.03
CA LYS A 2 -34.40 -46.51 12.35
C LYS A 2 -33.84 -45.24 11.74
N THR A 3 -33.51 -44.29 12.61
CA THR A 3 -33.00 -42.95 12.32
C THR A 3 -31.53 -43.04 11.92
N PHE A 4 -31.20 -42.53 10.73
CA PHE A 4 -29.82 -42.26 10.31
C PHE A 4 -29.42 -40.88 10.84
N VAL A 5 -28.48 -40.85 11.77
CA VAL A 5 -27.79 -39.62 12.19
C VAL A 5 -26.63 -39.42 11.23
N LEU A 6 -26.75 -38.44 10.34
CA LEU A 6 -25.67 -38.02 9.45
C LEU A 6 -24.85 -36.95 10.18
N LEU A 7 -23.65 -37.36 10.58
CA LEU A 7 -22.59 -36.50 11.11
C LEU A 7 -22.12 -35.58 9.98
N SER A 8 -22.50 -34.31 9.99
CA SER A 8 -21.89 -33.29 9.13
C SER A 8 -20.59 -32.83 9.77
N ALA A 9 -19.47 -33.37 9.28
CA ALA A 9 -18.15 -32.82 9.53
C ALA A 9 -18.08 -31.41 8.95
N LEU A 10 -17.94 -30.41 9.81
CA LEU A 10 -17.67 -29.04 9.44
C LEU A 10 -16.25 -28.98 8.84
N VAL A 11 -16.16 -29.02 7.51
CA VAL A 11 -14.92 -28.77 6.79
C VAL A 11 -14.64 -27.27 6.88
N ALA A 12 -13.76 -26.89 7.80
CA ALA A 12 -13.15 -25.56 7.80
C ALA A 12 -12.34 -25.42 6.50
N LEU A 13 -12.87 -24.66 5.54
CA LEU A 13 -12.17 -24.30 4.31
C LEU A 13 -11.20 -23.14 4.60
N PRO A 14 -10.03 -23.11 3.93
CA PRO A 14 -8.95 -22.20 4.26
C PRO A 14 -9.21 -20.79 3.71
N LEU A 15 -9.63 -19.87 4.58
CA LEU A 15 -9.32 -18.45 4.46
C LEU A 15 -7.80 -18.32 4.64
N CYS A 16 -7.01 -18.15 3.56
CA CYS A 16 -5.66 -17.58 3.58
C CYS A 16 -4.88 -17.95 2.30
N ILE A 17 -5.07 -17.28 1.17
CA ILE A 17 -4.00 -17.24 0.14
C ILE A 17 -3.88 -15.87 -0.54
N ILE A 18 -4.96 -15.08 -0.69
CA ILE A 18 -4.92 -13.90 -1.58
C ILE A 18 -4.28 -12.65 -0.93
N GLY A 19 -4.28 -12.53 0.40
CA GLY A 19 -3.56 -11.46 1.13
C GLY A 19 -2.02 -11.55 1.05
N GLN A 20 -1.48 -12.73 0.71
CA GLN A 20 -0.02 -12.94 0.69
C GLN A 20 0.69 -12.27 -0.51
N GLU A 21 -0.02 -11.93 -1.58
CA GLU A 21 0.60 -11.23 -2.72
C GLU A 21 0.88 -9.75 -2.44
N LEU A 22 0.22 -9.15 -1.44
CA LEU A 22 0.50 -7.78 -0.99
C LEU A 22 1.28 -7.76 0.31
N TYR A 23 1.07 -8.74 1.19
CA TYR A 23 1.79 -8.89 2.44
C TYR A 23 2.64 -10.17 2.39
N ASN A 24 3.94 -10.02 2.15
CA ASN A 24 4.89 -11.13 2.24
C ASN A 24 5.70 -11.05 3.55
N PRO A 25 5.24 -11.66 4.66
CA PRO A 25 5.96 -11.66 5.93
C PRO A 25 7.25 -12.50 5.89
N SER A 26 7.42 -13.37 4.87
CA SER A 26 8.65 -14.16 4.70
C SER A 26 9.82 -13.35 4.13
N LYS A 27 9.56 -12.09 3.75
CA LYS A 27 10.57 -11.09 3.46
C LYS A 27 10.58 -10.05 4.58
N ASP A 28 11.02 -10.50 5.75
CA ASP A 28 11.49 -9.64 6.84
C ASP A 28 12.74 -8.90 6.36
N TYR A 29 12.55 -7.92 5.47
CA TYR A 29 13.60 -7.00 5.08
C TYR A 29 13.86 -6.11 6.29
N LYS A 30 14.84 -6.52 7.10
CA LYS A 30 15.49 -5.64 8.06
C LYS A 30 16.25 -4.58 7.25
N TYR A 31 15.55 -3.50 6.91
CA TYR A 31 16.13 -2.32 6.26
C TYR A 31 17.11 -1.57 7.16
N PHE A 32 17.18 -1.96 8.43
CA PHE A 32 18.32 -1.76 9.30
C PHE A 32 19.25 -2.96 9.11
N ILE A 33 20.45 -2.70 8.57
CA ILE A 33 21.52 -3.68 8.40
C ILE A 33 21.56 -4.62 9.60
N ARG A 34 21.35 -5.93 9.38
CA ARG A 34 21.71 -6.93 10.38
C ARG A 34 23.24 -6.90 10.51
N GLU A 35 23.71 -6.71 11.75
CA GLU A 35 25.05 -7.03 12.25
C GLU A 35 26.18 -6.01 12.08
N ALA A 36 25.86 -4.73 12.23
CA ALA A 36 26.68 -3.89 13.11
C ALA A 36 25.77 -3.41 14.22
N LYS A 37 26.23 -3.39 15.48
CA LYS A 37 25.52 -2.71 16.58
C LYS A 37 25.56 -1.20 16.28
N ILE A 38 24.70 -0.76 15.37
CA ILE A 38 24.53 0.65 15.02
C ILE A 38 23.79 1.26 16.20
N ALA A 39 24.39 2.27 16.84
CA ALA A 39 23.79 2.98 17.95
C ALA A 39 22.50 3.68 17.48
N ASP A 40 21.51 3.79 18.36
CA ASP A 40 20.11 4.20 18.13
C ASP A 40 19.88 5.60 17.51
N ASN A 41 20.92 6.30 17.06
CA ASN A 41 20.83 7.66 16.49
C ASN A 41 20.69 7.66 14.96
N ASN A 42 19.72 6.90 14.42
CA ASN A 42 19.45 6.89 12.99
C ASN A 42 18.48 8.03 12.61
N GLU A 43 19.00 9.16 12.15
CA GLU A 43 18.17 10.25 11.63
C GLU A 43 17.73 9.95 10.19
N THR A 44 16.42 9.79 9.98
CA THR A 44 15.83 9.61 8.65
C THR A 44 14.93 10.79 8.33
N LYS A 45 15.12 11.39 7.14
CA LYS A 45 14.31 12.53 6.68
C LYS A 45 13.88 12.37 5.23
N ILE A 46 12.71 12.93 4.92
CA ILE A 46 12.23 13.09 3.55
C ILE A 46 12.70 14.46 3.06
N VAL A 47 13.38 14.52 1.92
CA VAL A 47 13.95 15.75 1.36
C VAL A 47 13.55 15.87 -0.10
N ILE A 48 13.34 17.09 -0.59
CA ILE A 48 13.26 17.37 -2.03
C ILE A 48 14.65 17.83 -2.46
N ASN A 49 15.29 17.08 -3.34
CA ASN A 49 16.64 17.44 -3.81
C ASN A 49 16.59 18.56 -4.87
N ASN A 50 17.76 19.03 -5.29
CA ASN A 50 17.91 20.06 -6.33
C ASN A 50 17.34 19.68 -7.72
N ARG A 51 16.96 18.41 -7.93
CA ARG A 51 16.29 17.92 -9.15
C ARG A 51 14.76 17.89 -9.02
N GLY A 52 14.21 18.23 -7.85
CA GLY A 52 12.79 18.11 -7.56
C GLY A 52 12.36 16.69 -7.17
N ASP A 53 13.28 15.74 -7.07
CA ASP A 53 12.96 14.37 -6.64
C ASP A 53 12.74 14.35 -5.12
N THR A 54 11.68 13.69 -4.66
CA THR A 54 11.51 13.34 -3.25
C THR A 54 12.43 12.17 -2.90
N THR A 55 13.28 12.33 -1.88
CA THR A 55 14.24 11.32 -1.45
C THR A 55 14.09 10.99 0.03
N LEU A 56 14.41 9.75 0.39
CA LEU A 56 14.59 9.33 1.78
C LEU A 56 16.10 9.34 2.09
N VAL A 57 16.52 10.23 2.98
CA VAL A 57 17.91 10.34 3.43
C VAL A 57 18.02 9.72 4.81
N ALA A 58 18.84 8.68 4.96
CA ALA A 58 19.10 8.01 6.22
C ALA A 58 20.56 8.22 6.63
N HIS A 59 20.76 8.86 7.78
CA HIS A 59 22.07 9.07 8.39
C HIS A 59 22.33 7.96 9.42
N TYR A 60 23.46 7.27 9.27
CA TYR A 60 23.87 6.18 10.14
C TYR A 60 25.13 6.56 10.88
N LYS A 61 25.14 6.30 12.19
CA LYS A 61 26.31 6.47 13.05
C LYS A 61 26.63 5.13 13.71
N THR A 62 27.77 4.57 13.36
CA THR A 62 28.26 3.32 13.96
C THR A 62 29.54 3.58 14.74
N GLN A 63 29.60 3.04 15.96
CA GLN A 63 30.79 3.09 16.78
C GLN A 63 31.46 1.71 16.74
N ASN A 64 32.67 1.64 16.20
CA ASN A 64 33.46 0.43 16.26
C ASN A 64 34.08 0.33 17.66
N SER A 65 33.52 -0.55 18.49
CA SER A 65 33.96 -0.74 19.88
C SER A 65 35.40 -1.25 20.02
N MET A 66 35.97 -1.88 18.98
CA MET A 66 37.34 -2.39 19.05
C MET A 66 38.40 -1.31 18.81
N ASN A 67 38.10 -0.33 17.94
CA ASN A 67 39.05 0.72 17.57
C ASN A 67 38.67 2.11 18.12
N ASN A 68 37.56 2.20 18.87
CA ASN A 68 36.93 3.44 19.32
C ASN A 68 36.75 4.48 18.18
N THR A 69 36.54 4.00 16.96
CA THR A 69 36.31 4.86 15.80
C THR A 69 34.81 5.01 15.55
N VAL A 70 34.40 6.25 15.28
CA VAL A 70 33.04 6.58 14.85
C VAL A 70 33.05 6.64 13.33
N GLN A 71 32.19 5.85 12.70
CA GLN A 71 31.93 5.95 11.26
C GLN A 71 30.51 6.49 11.07
N GLU A 72 30.41 7.56 10.28
CA GLU A 72 29.15 8.14 9.87
C GLU A 72 29.02 7.98 8.36
N PHE A 73 27.87 7.48 7.91
CA PHE A 73 27.58 7.39 6.49
C PHE A 73 26.11 7.72 6.22
N THR A 74 25.85 8.24 5.03
CA THR A 74 24.51 8.64 4.59
C THR A 74 24.10 7.80 3.40
N LYS A 75 22.88 7.26 3.44
CA LYS A 75 22.24 6.65 2.27
C LYS A 75 21.11 7.53 1.77
N VAL A 76 21.02 7.66 0.45
CA VAL A 76 19.99 8.45 -0.22
C VAL A 76 19.20 7.55 -1.14
N PHE A 77 17.91 7.38 -0.86
CA PHE A 77 17.00 6.60 -1.69
C PHE A 77 16.08 7.52 -2.50
N LYS A 78 15.85 7.18 -3.76
CA LYS A 78 14.86 7.87 -4.60
C LYS A 78 13.44 7.41 -4.20
N GLY A 79 12.54 8.36 -3.99
CA GLY A 79 11.21 8.10 -3.43
C GLY A 79 11.23 7.77 -1.95
N THR A 80 10.07 7.40 -1.42
CA THR A 80 9.91 6.98 -0.01
C THR A 80 8.88 5.83 0.08
N PRO A 81 8.84 5.06 1.17
CA PRO A 81 7.81 4.04 1.37
C PRO A 81 6.42 4.62 1.66
N PHE A 82 6.30 5.94 1.81
CA PHE A 82 5.05 6.59 2.18
C PHE A 82 4.15 6.88 0.98
N PHE A 83 2.84 6.78 1.15
CA PHE A 83 1.85 7.21 0.16
C PHE A 83 2.12 8.65 -0.29
N LYS A 84 2.06 8.86 -1.61
CA LYS A 84 2.44 10.12 -2.31
C LYS A 84 3.80 10.74 -1.91
N ASN A 85 4.67 9.96 -1.27
CA ASN A 85 5.99 10.36 -0.78
C ASN A 85 6.01 11.39 0.36
N GLY A 86 4.99 11.46 1.21
CA GLY A 86 4.99 12.50 2.23
C GLY A 86 4.00 12.37 3.38
N TRP A 87 4.00 13.43 4.17
CA TRP A 87 3.05 13.70 5.24
C TRP A 87 1.93 14.57 4.71
N TYR A 88 0.71 14.23 5.09
CA TYR A 88 -0.46 14.96 4.66
C TYR A 88 -1.46 15.09 5.79
N LYS A 89 -2.33 16.09 5.68
CA LYS A 89 -3.48 16.18 6.56
C LYS A 89 -4.46 15.07 6.19
N GLY A 90 -4.94 14.39 7.21
CA GLY A 90 -5.95 13.37 7.05
C GLY A 90 -6.83 13.26 8.28
N THR A 91 -7.83 12.40 8.20
CA THR A 91 -8.75 12.10 9.29
C THR A 91 -8.75 10.60 9.55
N MET A 92 -9.04 10.20 10.78
CA MET A 92 -9.37 8.82 11.11
C MET A 92 -10.59 8.80 12.01
N SER A 93 -11.44 7.80 11.84
CA SER A 93 -12.58 7.57 12.72
C SER A 93 -12.15 6.70 13.90
N SER A 94 -12.38 7.18 15.12
CA SER A 94 -12.39 6.33 16.31
C SER A 94 -13.85 5.98 16.62
N GLU A 95 -14.14 4.74 17.04
CA GLU A 95 -15.52 4.27 17.26
C GLU A 95 -16.32 5.25 18.12
N GLY A 96 -17.39 5.82 17.53
CA GLY A 96 -18.30 6.75 18.20
C GLY A 96 -17.83 8.21 18.33
N ALA A 97 -16.64 8.56 17.83
CA ALA A 97 -16.09 9.92 17.92
C ALA A 97 -16.17 10.70 16.60
N LYS A 98 -16.13 12.03 16.70
CA LYS A 98 -15.97 12.94 15.54
C LYS A 98 -14.64 12.65 14.84
N GLU A 99 -14.62 12.81 13.52
CA GLU A 99 -13.37 12.76 12.75
C GLU A 99 -12.38 13.80 13.29
N VAL A 100 -11.21 13.34 13.74
CA VAL A 100 -10.14 14.20 14.23
C VAL A 100 -9.09 14.35 13.13
N PRO A 101 -8.70 15.59 12.77
CA PRO A 101 -7.64 15.82 11.79
C PRO A 101 -6.25 15.58 12.41
N PHE A 102 -5.39 14.86 11.69
CA PHE A 102 -4.00 14.62 12.05
C PHE A 102 -3.08 14.93 10.87
N LEU A 103 -1.83 15.30 11.18
CA LEU A 103 -0.75 15.18 10.21
C LEU A 103 -0.32 13.71 10.20
N MET A 104 -0.44 13.05 9.05
CA MET A 104 -0.23 11.61 8.93
C MET A 104 0.60 11.23 7.71
N ALA A 105 1.31 10.12 7.82
CA ALA A 105 2.02 9.49 6.71
C ALA A 105 1.70 8.00 6.67
N TYR A 106 1.08 7.54 5.58
CA TYR A 106 0.78 6.13 5.39
C TYR A 106 2.00 5.41 4.78
N ASN A 107 2.64 4.52 5.54
CA ASN A 107 3.73 3.68 5.05
C ASN A 107 3.16 2.44 4.36
N ILE A 108 3.25 2.40 3.03
CA ILE A 108 2.70 1.34 2.18
C ILE A 108 3.38 0.00 2.45
N GLU A 109 4.71 0.04 2.63
CA GLU A 109 5.52 -1.17 2.81
C GLU A 109 5.20 -1.90 4.11
N LYS A 110 5.06 -1.15 5.21
CA LYS A 110 4.78 -1.70 6.54
C LYS A 110 3.28 -1.84 6.84
N SER A 111 2.43 -1.31 5.96
CA SER A 111 1.00 -1.15 6.16
C SER A 111 0.64 -0.54 7.53
N VAL A 112 1.26 0.60 7.84
CA VAL A 112 0.99 1.36 9.09
C VAL A 112 0.85 2.85 8.81
N VAL A 113 0.11 3.54 9.65
CA VAL A 113 -0.04 4.99 9.58
C VAL A 113 0.76 5.61 10.73
N TYR A 114 1.62 6.57 10.40
CA TYR A 114 2.28 7.41 11.37
C TYR A 114 1.44 8.67 11.55
N VAL A 115 1.19 9.10 12.78
CA VAL A 115 0.44 10.33 13.08
C VAL A 115 1.19 11.20 14.06
N VAL A 116 1.02 12.50 13.90
CA VAL A 116 1.57 13.53 14.77
C VAL A 116 0.42 14.39 15.28
N GLU A 117 0.29 14.49 16.60
CA GLU A 117 -0.74 15.30 17.25
C GLU A 117 -0.36 16.79 17.26
N ASN A 118 0.92 17.10 17.45
CA ASN A 118 1.46 18.45 17.39
C ASN A 118 2.91 18.45 16.84
N ALA A 119 3.39 19.59 16.32
CA ALA A 119 4.70 19.69 15.67
C ALA A 119 5.91 19.43 16.61
N GLU A 120 5.69 19.34 17.91
CA GLU A 120 6.71 19.13 18.94
C GLU A 120 6.75 17.68 19.45
N THR A 121 5.82 16.83 18.99
CA THR A 121 5.70 15.43 19.41
C THR A 121 6.23 14.49 18.33
N ASP A 122 6.87 13.42 18.79
CA ASP A 122 7.27 12.32 17.92
C ASP A 122 6.04 11.65 17.30
N ALA A 123 6.20 11.16 16.08
CA ALA A 123 5.14 10.46 15.38
C ALA A 123 4.83 9.11 16.05
N VAL A 124 3.55 8.85 16.28
CA VAL A 124 3.05 7.59 16.84
C VAL A 124 2.57 6.68 15.71
N VAL A 125 2.84 5.37 15.83
CA VAL A 125 2.35 4.36 14.89
C VAL A 125 0.95 3.91 15.30
N VAL A 126 0.01 4.00 14.37
CA VAL A 126 -1.38 3.57 14.56
C VAL A 126 -1.83 2.62 13.43
N ARG A 127 -2.84 1.81 13.73
CA ARG A 127 -3.50 0.90 12.77
C ARG A 127 -5.03 1.03 12.87
N PRO A 128 -5.60 2.17 12.45
CA PRO A 128 -7.04 2.37 12.51
C PRO A 128 -7.76 1.39 11.57
N GLU A 129 -9.07 1.22 11.74
CA GLU A 129 -9.88 0.43 10.80
C GLU A 129 -10.12 1.19 9.48
N GLU A 130 -10.21 2.53 9.55
CA GLU A 130 -10.34 3.41 8.39
C GLU A 130 -9.59 4.73 8.63
N PHE A 131 -8.99 5.26 7.58
CA PHE A 131 -8.44 6.62 7.58
C PHE A 131 -8.56 7.26 6.19
N THR A 132 -8.62 8.58 6.14
CA THR A 132 -8.62 9.35 4.89
C THR A 132 -7.42 10.28 4.85
N ILE A 133 -6.65 10.24 3.77
CA ILE A 133 -5.47 11.09 3.56
C ILE A 133 -5.51 11.66 2.13
N GLU A 134 -5.38 12.98 1.98
CA GLU A 134 -5.44 13.63 0.65
C GLU A 134 -6.70 13.28 -0.17
N GLY A 135 -7.84 13.09 0.50
CA GLY A 135 -9.10 12.68 -0.15
C GLY A 135 -9.17 11.21 -0.56
N HIS A 136 -8.17 10.40 -0.22
CA HIS A 136 -8.17 8.96 -0.43
C HIS A 136 -8.54 8.24 0.87
N THR A 137 -9.64 7.50 0.87
CA THR A 137 -10.09 6.72 2.03
C THR A 137 -9.56 5.30 1.96
N PHE A 138 -8.81 4.90 2.98
CA PHE A 138 -8.23 3.59 3.14
C PHE A 138 -8.96 2.81 4.23
N ARG A 139 -9.33 1.57 3.92
CA ARG A 139 -9.95 0.63 4.85
C ARG A 139 -9.02 -0.54 5.10
N LYS A 140 -9.01 -1.00 6.34
CA LYS A 140 -8.26 -2.17 6.74
C LYS A 140 -9.00 -3.43 6.32
N TYR A 141 -8.28 -4.32 5.63
CA TYR A 141 -8.71 -5.66 5.30
C TYR A 141 -7.62 -6.61 5.78
N GLU A 142 -7.92 -7.38 6.84
CA GLU A 142 -6.90 -8.16 7.58
C GLU A 142 -5.74 -7.26 8.06
N ASN A 143 -4.55 -7.42 7.48
CA ASN A 143 -3.32 -6.69 7.84
C ASN A 143 -2.88 -5.69 6.77
N ILE A 144 -3.74 -5.38 5.80
CA ILE A 144 -3.43 -4.44 4.71
C ILE A 144 -4.46 -3.32 4.62
N PHE A 145 -4.01 -2.13 4.24
CA PHE A 145 -4.90 -1.01 3.89
C PHE A 145 -5.14 -0.94 2.39
N LEU A 146 -6.41 -0.91 2.00
CA LEU A 146 -6.86 -0.76 0.62
C LEU A 146 -7.65 0.54 0.47
N GLU A 147 -7.34 1.31 -0.56
CA GLU A 147 -8.09 2.51 -0.92
C GLU A 147 -9.45 2.12 -1.51
N THR A 148 -10.50 2.80 -1.07
CA THR A 148 -11.85 2.63 -1.59
C THR A 148 -12.06 3.51 -2.82
N LEU A 149 -12.16 2.91 -4.00
CA LEU A 149 -12.41 3.65 -5.25
C LEU A 149 -13.91 3.73 -5.57
N HIS A 150 -14.66 2.68 -5.24
CA HIS A 150 -16.10 2.60 -5.40
C HIS A 150 -16.67 1.62 -4.38
N MET A 151 -17.76 1.99 -3.72
CA MET A 151 -18.43 1.11 -2.77
C MET A 151 -19.92 1.40 -2.76
N ARG A 152 -20.72 0.44 -3.25
CA ARG A 152 -22.19 0.49 -3.16
C ARG A 152 -22.75 -0.91 -2.96
N ARG A 153 -23.38 -1.14 -1.79
CA ARG A 153 -23.88 -2.47 -1.39
C ARG A 153 -22.75 -3.51 -1.51
N GLU A 154 -22.94 -4.54 -2.31
CA GLU A 154 -21.97 -5.63 -2.55
C GLU A 154 -20.98 -5.32 -3.69
N ASN A 155 -21.18 -4.25 -4.45
CA ASN A 155 -20.30 -3.88 -5.56
C ASN A 155 -19.19 -2.94 -5.07
N ILE A 156 -18.01 -3.51 -4.87
CA ILE A 156 -16.87 -2.82 -4.24
C ILE A 156 -15.66 -2.90 -5.17
N LEU A 157 -15.05 -1.76 -5.46
CA LEU A 157 -13.75 -1.64 -6.12
C LEU A 157 -12.76 -1.00 -5.15
N LEU A 158 -11.70 -1.73 -4.87
CA LEU A 158 -10.63 -1.33 -3.99
C LEU A 158 -9.31 -1.24 -4.76
N LYS A 159 -8.37 -0.48 -4.23
CA LYS A 159 -7.02 -0.32 -4.75
C LYS A 159 -5.99 -0.58 -3.66
N GLY A 160 -5.19 -1.61 -3.86
CA GLY A 160 -4.05 -1.90 -3.01
C GLY A 160 -2.78 -1.29 -3.57
N TYR A 161 -1.98 -0.72 -2.69
CA TYR A 161 -0.64 -0.24 -2.99
C TYR A 161 0.39 -1.22 -2.48
N ASN A 162 1.51 -1.30 -3.19
CA ASN A 162 2.69 -2.00 -2.73
C ASN A 162 3.91 -1.15 -3.06
N CYS A 163 4.97 -1.31 -2.28
CA CYS A 163 6.19 -0.56 -2.39
C CYS A 163 7.37 -1.52 -2.21
N VAL A 164 8.28 -1.53 -3.18
CA VAL A 164 9.49 -2.36 -3.16
C VAL A 164 10.70 -1.45 -3.25
N LEU A 165 11.64 -1.62 -2.34
CA LEU A 165 12.96 -0.99 -2.44
C LEU A 165 13.85 -1.81 -3.36
N SER A 166 14.20 -1.24 -4.51
CA SER A 166 15.25 -1.78 -5.37
C SER A 166 16.57 -1.14 -4.99
N THR A 167 17.43 -1.89 -4.30
CA THR A 167 18.78 -1.41 -3.97
C THR A 167 19.74 -1.71 -5.12
N ARG A 168 20.68 -0.80 -5.35
CA ARG A 168 21.82 -1.07 -6.22
C ARG A 168 23.03 -1.23 -5.30
N GLN A 169 23.59 -2.43 -5.23
CA GLN A 169 24.92 -2.63 -4.62
C GLN A 169 25.96 -2.18 -5.65
N VAL A 170 26.18 -0.87 -5.74
CA VAL A 170 27.29 -0.31 -6.50
C VAL A 170 28.27 0.23 -5.48
N ASP A 171 29.47 -0.36 -5.45
CA ASP A 171 30.58 0.17 -4.65
C ASP A 171 30.89 1.58 -5.16
N LYS A 172 30.62 2.58 -4.33
CA LYS A 172 30.95 3.97 -4.64
C LYS A 172 32.46 4.13 -4.53
N THR A 173 33.10 4.38 -5.67
CA THR A 173 34.52 4.64 -5.83
C THR A 173 34.91 6.06 -5.40
N GLY A 174 33.94 6.95 -5.18
CA GLY A 174 34.17 8.34 -4.77
C GLY A 174 34.45 9.29 -5.94
N TYR A 175 34.47 8.78 -7.17
CA TYR A 175 34.66 9.55 -8.41
C TYR A 175 33.40 9.58 -9.27
N GLU A 176 32.25 9.16 -8.73
CA GLU A 176 31.00 9.23 -9.47
C GLU A 176 30.66 10.70 -9.79
N ALA A 177 30.25 10.96 -11.03
CA ALA A 177 29.74 12.27 -11.41
C ALA A 177 28.60 12.65 -10.46
N GLN A 178 28.61 13.88 -9.95
CA GLN A 178 27.50 14.42 -9.16
C GLN A 178 26.27 14.52 -10.06
N GLY A 179 25.44 13.47 -10.08
CA GLY A 179 24.21 13.41 -10.86
C GLY A 179 24.04 12.11 -11.64
N GLY A 180 22.79 11.73 -11.87
CA GLY A 180 22.41 10.51 -12.60
C GLY A 180 21.96 9.36 -11.70
N GLU A 181 21.93 8.15 -12.25
CA GLU A 181 21.47 6.93 -11.55
C GLU A 181 22.37 6.53 -10.36
N PHE A 182 23.61 7.02 -10.32
CA PHE A 182 24.56 6.77 -9.23
C PHE A 182 24.35 7.68 -8.00
N ALA A 183 23.46 8.67 -8.10
CA ALA A 183 23.15 9.58 -7.01
C ALA A 183 22.29 8.96 -5.90
N TYR A 184 21.82 7.72 -6.09
CA TYR A 184 20.92 7.03 -5.20
C TYR A 184 21.44 5.64 -4.83
N ASP A 185 21.32 5.27 -3.57
CA ASP A 185 21.64 3.93 -3.03
C ASP A 185 20.51 2.91 -3.31
N GLY A 186 19.35 3.40 -3.75
CA GLY A 186 18.21 2.59 -4.20
C GLY A 186 17.00 3.43 -4.56
N GLU A 187 15.95 2.78 -5.05
CA GLU A 187 14.69 3.42 -5.46
C GLU A 187 13.48 2.67 -4.89
N PHE A 188 12.57 3.41 -4.26
CA PHE A 188 11.27 2.90 -3.86
C PHE A 188 10.32 2.91 -5.06
N THR A 189 10.04 1.73 -5.60
CA THR A 189 9.09 1.55 -6.70
C THR A 189 7.73 1.16 -6.16
N LYS A 190 6.69 1.93 -6.49
CA LYS A 190 5.31 1.67 -6.09
C LYS A 190 4.51 1.09 -7.23
N TYR A 191 3.69 0.08 -6.92
CA TYR A 191 2.73 -0.48 -7.84
C TYR A 191 1.37 -0.60 -7.19
N GLN A 192 0.35 -0.70 -8.04
CA GLN A 192 -1.05 -0.76 -7.63
C GLN A 192 -1.71 -2.01 -8.22
N LYS A 193 -2.58 -2.62 -7.42
CA LYS A 193 -3.48 -3.70 -7.84
C LYS A 193 -4.90 -3.33 -7.46
N TYR A 194 -5.87 -3.79 -8.24
CA TYR A 194 -7.28 -3.56 -7.99
C TYR A 194 -7.92 -4.81 -7.42
N PHE A 195 -8.86 -4.63 -6.52
CA PHE A 195 -9.55 -5.71 -5.83
C PHE A 195 -11.05 -5.47 -5.76
N THR A 196 -11.78 -6.54 -5.56
CA THR A 196 -13.21 -6.55 -5.26
C THR A 196 -13.47 -7.57 -4.16
N ILE A 197 -14.66 -7.52 -3.55
CA ILE A 197 -15.08 -8.49 -2.55
C ILE A 197 -16.19 -9.34 -3.17
N GLN A 198 -15.98 -10.65 -3.21
CA GLN A 198 -16.95 -11.61 -3.73
C GLN A 198 -17.01 -12.81 -2.80
N GLU A 199 -18.21 -13.15 -2.33
CA GLU A 199 -18.40 -14.26 -1.39
C GLU A 199 -17.52 -14.09 -0.15
N ASP A 200 -17.49 -12.86 0.39
CA ASP A 200 -16.65 -12.44 1.53
C ASP A 200 -15.14 -12.62 1.36
N MET A 201 -14.67 -12.86 0.11
CA MET A 201 -13.26 -13.00 -0.22
C MET A 201 -12.76 -11.83 -1.07
N LEU A 202 -11.56 -11.34 -0.73
CA LEU A 202 -10.85 -10.38 -1.54
C LEU A 202 -10.36 -11.04 -2.84
N ARG A 203 -10.79 -10.53 -3.99
CA ARG A 203 -10.41 -11.04 -5.31
C ARG A 203 -9.75 -9.96 -6.15
N VAL A 204 -8.72 -10.32 -6.90
CA VAL A 204 -8.04 -9.41 -7.82
C VAL A 204 -8.95 -9.07 -8.99
N VAL A 205 -9.05 -7.78 -9.31
CA VAL A 205 -9.68 -7.28 -10.54
C VAL A 205 -8.58 -7.16 -11.61
N PRO A 206 -8.58 -8.02 -12.64
CA PRO A 206 -7.62 -7.90 -13.73
C PRO A 206 -7.90 -6.67 -14.58
N LEU A 207 -6.90 -6.17 -15.28
CA LEU A 207 -7.05 -5.07 -16.24
C LEU A 207 -7.50 -5.56 -17.61
N GLY A 208 -8.04 -4.64 -18.41
CA GLY A 208 -8.49 -4.90 -19.77
C GLY A 208 -9.78 -5.71 -19.83
N LYS A 209 -10.03 -6.42 -20.93
CA LYS A 209 -11.28 -7.18 -21.14
C LYS A 209 -11.57 -8.21 -20.05
N LYS A 210 -10.52 -8.76 -19.41
CA LYS A 210 -10.67 -9.72 -18.32
C LYS A 210 -11.34 -9.10 -17.08
N ALA A 211 -11.30 -7.77 -16.91
CA ALA A 211 -11.97 -7.08 -15.81
C ALA A 211 -13.47 -7.44 -15.75
N LEU A 212 -14.11 -7.63 -16.91
CA LEU A 212 -15.53 -7.93 -16.98
C LEU A 212 -15.89 -9.34 -16.47
N GLN A 213 -14.90 -10.22 -16.32
CA GLN A 213 -15.10 -11.58 -15.83
C GLN A 213 -15.42 -11.63 -14.34
N ILE A 214 -15.16 -10.57 -13.59
CA ILE A 214 -15.54 -10.49 -12.17
C ILE A 214 -17.06 -10.39 -12.02
N PHE A 215 -17.78 -9.83 -12.99
CA PHE A 215 -19.23 -9.65 -12.89
C PHE A 215 -20.00 -10.94 -13.21
N PRO A 216 -21.25 -11.08 -12.74
CA PRO A 216 -22.10 -12.24 -13.05
C PRO A 216 -22.30 -12.42 -14.56
N LYS A 217 -22.25 -13.68 -15.03
CA LYS A 217 -22.31 -14.03 -16.46
C LYS A 217 -23.45 -13.35 -17.22
N GLY A 218 -24.65 -13.27 -16.62
CA GLY A 218 -25.83 -12.65 -17.23
C GLY A 218 -25.74 -11.14 -17.46
N LYS A 219 -24.85 -10.43 -16.75
CA LYS A 219 -24.71 -8.97 -16.87
C LYS A 219 -23.53 -8.57 -17.78
N ARG A 220 -22.60 -9.50 -18.06
CA ARG A 220 -21.40 -9.22 -18.87
C ARG A 220 -21.70 -8.65 -20.27
N PRO A 221 -22.67 -9.16 -21.05
CA PRO A 221 -22.94 -8.61 -22.38
C PRO A 221 -23.35 -7.12 -22.36
N LEU A 222 -24.10 -6.72 -21.34
CA LEU A 222 -24.51 -5.32 -21.16
C LEU A 222 -23.32 -4.42 -20.80
N LEU A 223 -22.41 -4.92 -19.96
CA LEU A 223 -21.17 -4.21 -19.61
C LEU A 223 -20.24 -4.10 -20.83
N GLU A 224 -20.08 -5.17 -21.61
CA GLU A 224 -19.30 -5.16 -22.85
C GLU A 224 -19.83 -4.14 -23.86
N GLN A 225 -21.16 -4.11 -24.04
CA GLN A 225 -21.82 -3.13 -24.90
C GLN A 225 -21.60 -1.70 -24.41
N PHE A 226 -21.73 -1.46 -23.10
CA PHE A 226 -21.46 -0.15 -22.50
C PHE A 226 -20.02 0.29 -22.72
N VAL A 227 -19.04 -0.58 -22.42
CA VAL A 227 -17.61 -0.32 -22.62
C VAL A 227 -17.31 0.03 -24.08
N ARG A 228 -17.89 -0.71 -25.04
CA ARG A 228 -17.71 -0.43 -26.47
C ARG A 228 -18.35 0.89 -26.89
N THR A 229 -19.57 1.16 -26.44
CA THR A 229 -20.36 2.34 -26.85
C THR A 229 -19.77 3.63 -26.30
N LYS A 230 -19.27 3.59 -25.07
CA LYS A 230 -18.66 4.74 -24.38
C LYS A 230 -17.14 4.82 -24.54
N ASN A 231 -16.53 3.89 -25.29
CA ASN A 231 -15.09 3.79 -25.50
C ASN A 231 -14.28 3.76 -24.19
N ILE A 232 -14.74 2.96 -23.22
CA ILE A 232 -14.14 2.88 -21.89
C ILE A 232 -12.82 2.09 -21.93
N ASN A 233 -11.76 2.67 -21.38
CA ASN A 233 -10.46 2.00 -21.27
C ASN A 233 -10.31 1.23 -19.96
N LEU A 234 -10.59 -0.07 -19.99
CA LEU A 234 -10.46 -0.98 -18.83
C LEU A 234 -9.01 -1.23 -18.36
N LYS A 235 -8.01 -0.63 -19.01
CA LYS A 235 -6.63 -0.63 -18.50
C LYS A 235 -6.37 0.52 -17.50
N THR A 236 -7.34 1.42 -17.34
CA THR A 236 -7.23 2.60 -16.47
C THR A 236 -8.13 2.49 -15.26
N GLU A 237 -7.73 3.13 -14.16
CA GLU A 237 -8.53 3.22 -12.93
C GLU A 237 -9.92 3.79 -13.19
N ASN A 238 -9.99 4.94 -13.87
CA ASN A 238 -11.24 5.60 -14.19
C ASN A 238 -12.16 4.69 -15.02
N GLY A 239 -11.60 3.95 -15.98
CA GLY A 239 -12.38 3.00 -16.77
C GLY A 239 -12.96 1.84 -15.94
N LEU A 240 -12.25 1.36 -14.91
CA LEU A 240 -12.81 0.41 -13.96
C LEU A 240 -13.94 1.04 -13.13
N ILE A 241 -13.71 2.22 -12.57
CA ILE A 241 -14.71 2.95 -11.76
C ILE A 241 -16.01 3.16 -12.56
N GLU A 242 -15.91 3.57 -13.83
CA GLU A 242 -17.09 3.78 -14.68
C GLU A 242 -17.90 2.49 -14.91
N VAL A 243 -17.23 1.35 -15.11
CA VAL A 243 -17.92 0.06 -15.25
C VAL A 243 -18.61 -0.35 -13.95
N PHE A 244 -17.96 -0.17 -12.80
CA PHE A 244 -18.56 -0.45 -11.50
C PHE A 244 -19.79 0.42 -11.25
N LYS A 245 -19.72 1.73 -11.55
CA LYS A 245 -20.87 2.64 -11.47
C LYS A 245 -22.01 2.22 -12.39
N TYR A 246 -21.70 1.81 -13.62
CA TYR A 246 -22.73 1.35 -14.55
C TYR A 246 -23.36 0.02 -14.10
N TYR A 247 -22.56 -0.90 -13.57
CA TYR A 247 -23.08 -2.17 -13.03
C TYR A 247 -24.11 -1.94 -11.92
N ASP A 248 -23.89 -0.98 -11.02
CA ASP A 248 -24.88 -0.62 -10.01
C ASP A 248 -26.21 -0.15 -10.60
N SER A 249 -26.18 0.55 -11.74
CA SER A 249 -27.40 0.98 -12.42
C SER A 249 -28.22 -0.19 -12.99
N LEU A 250 -27.59 -1.34 -13.23
CA LEU A 250 -28.22 -2.57 -13.74
C LEU A 250 -28.83 -3.46 -12.65
N ILE A 251 -28.53 -3.20 -11.37
CA ILE A 251 -29.00 -3.96 -10.19
C ILE A 251 -29.96 -3.12 -9.34
N ALA A 252 -29.98 -1.80 -9.54
CA ALA A 252 -30.98 -0.92 -8.96
C ALA A 252 -32.38 -1.09 -9.59
N LEU A 253 -32.47 -1.85 -10.68
CA LEU A 253 -33.70 -2.29 -11.37
C LEU A 253 -33.95 -3.77 -11.09
#